data_AF-A0A5A7M647-F1
#
_entry.id   AF-A0A5A7M647-F1
#
_cell.length_a   1.000
_cell.length_b   1.000
_cell.length_c   1.000
_cell.angle_alpha   90.00
_cell.angle_beta   90.00
_cell.angle_gamma   90.00
#
_symmetry.space_group_name_H-M   'P 1'
#
loop_
_entity.id
_entity.type
_entity.pdbx_description
1 polymer ?
#
loop_
_entity_poly.entity_id
_entity_poly.type
_entity_poly.pdbx_seq_one_letter_code
_entity_poly.pdbx_strand_id
1 'polypeptide(L)'
;MFLQAAEPEVTAPEVVQALEGSFGVHQGQRRNHIKGSCAIGEFVGTAEAAGYSRSILFTGKVVPVIARFSLAGGNPKVTDAARSARGMALQFKLPQGQLQQMSMLNPPIFGASSPRAFLDLTLAQRPDPATGKPDPETLSAFKASHSDHHAQAQYLASHNPPDSYTHSAFFGIHTLSSSTHRTR
;
A
#
# COMPACT_ATOMS: atom_id res chain seq x y z
N MET A 1 -28.70 12.93 19.60
CA MET A 1 -27.39 12.33 19.25
C MET A 1 -27.67 10.87 18.93
N PHE A 2 -27.89 10.54 17.66
CA PHE A 2 -28.12 9.16 17.25
C PHE A 2 -26.77 8.44 17.27
N LEU A 3 -26.62 7.45 18.15
CA LEU A 3 -25.54 6.48 18.09
C LEU A 3 -25.72 5.70 16.78
N GLN A 4 -24.92 6.02 15.78
CA GLN A 4 -24.73 5.14 14.62
C GLN A 4 -24.19 3.82 15.17
N ALA A 5 -24.89 2.70 14.91
CA ALA A 5 -24.33 1.40 15.20
C ALA A 5 -22.95 1.29 14.53
N ALA A 6 -21.96 0.74 15.24
CA ALA A 6 -20.67 0.48 14.65
C ALA A 6 -20.86 -0.45 13.44
N GLU A 7 -20.41 0.00 12.27
CA GLU A 7 -20.33 -0.85 11.08
C GLU A 7 -19.57 -2.14 11.42
N PRO A 8 -19.99 -3.31 10.91
CA PRO A 8 -19.30 -4.55 11.18
C PRO A 8 -17.85 -4.49 10.69
N GLU A 9 -16.93 -5.02 11.50
CA GLU A 9 -15.50 -5.02 11.18
C GLU A 9 -15.21 -5.86 9.93
N VAL A 10 -14.48 -5.29 8.98
CA VAL A 10 -14.03 -6.00 7.78
C VAL A 10 -12.85 -6.89 8.11
N THR A 11 -12.93 -8.14 7.69
CA THR A 11 -11.94 -9.18 7.96
C THR A 11 -10.91 -9.31 6.83
N ALA A 12 -9.72 -9.80 7.15
CA ALA A 12 -8.69 -10.08 6.14
C ALA A 12 -9.16 -11.09 5.06
N PRO A 13 -9.87 -12.20 5.38
CA PRO A 13 -10.40 -13.10 4.37
C PRO A 13 -11.35 -12.45 3.37
N GLU A 14 -12.22 -11.52 3.80
CA GLU A 14 -13.14 -10.81 2.90
C GLU A 14 -12.38 -9.97 1.87
N VAL A 15 -11.36 -9.23 2.32
CA VAL A 15 -10.51 -8.43 1.42
C VAL A 15 -9.73 -9.33 0.46
N VAL A 16 -9.19 -10.44 0.95
CA VAL A 16 -8.48 -11.43 0.10
C VAL A 16 -9.43 -12.00 -0.96
N GLN A 17 -10.64 -12.39 -0.58
CA GLN A 17 -11.64 -12.93 -1.50
C GLN A 17 -12.08 -11.90 -2.54
N ALA A 18 -12.23 -10.63 -2.18
CA ALA A 18 -12.55 -9.56 -3.12
C ALA A 18 -11.43 -9.34 -4.15
N LEU A 19 -10.16 -9.40 -3.73
CA LEU A 19 -9.00 -9.34 -4.62
C LEU A 19 -8.94 -10.55 -5.55
N GLU A 20 -9.14 -11.76 -5.01
CA GLU A 20 -9.19 -12.99 -5.81
C GLU A 20 -10.35 -12.97 -6.81
N GLY A 21 -11.51 -12.41 -6.44
CA GLY A 21 -12.64 -12.21 -7.34
C GLY A 21 -12.36 -11.20 -8.46
N SER A 22 -11.40 -10.30 -8.27
CA SER A 22 -11.03 -9.27 -9.25
C SER A 22 -9.89 -9.70 -10.17
N PHE A 23 -8.94 -10.47 -9.65
CA PHE A 23 -7.69 -10.81 -10.35
C PHE A 23 -7.50 -12.31 -10.60
N GLY A 24 -8.34 -13.15 -10.00
CA GLY A 24 -8.11 -14.59 -9.93
C GLY A 24 -7.01 -14.98 -8.93
N VAL A 25 -6.71 -16.27 -8.86
CA VAL A 25 -5.65 -16.83 -8.01
C VAL A 25 -4.46 -17.24 -8.87
N HIS A 26 -3.31 -16.62 -8.60
CA HIS A 26 -2.02 -17.00 -9.19
C HIS A 26 -1.20 -17.76 -8.14
N GLN A 27 -1.10 -19.08 -8.30
CA GLN A 27 -0.43 -19.96 -7.33
C GLN A 27 1.01 -19.51 -7.06
N GLY A 28 1.39 -19.44 -5.78
CA GLY A 28 2.70 -18.95 -5.33
C GLY A 28 2.91 -17.43 -5.45
N GLN A 29 1.92 -16.66 -5.88
CA GLN A 29 2.03 -15.22 -6.08
C GLN A 29 1.08 -14.41 -5.17
N ARG A 30 1.38 -13.12 -5.01
CA ARG A 30 0.57 -12.20 -4.17
C ARG A 30 -0.77 -11.90 -4.84
N ARG A 31 -1.81 -11.66 -4.04
CA ARG A 31 -3.16 -11.26 -4.53
C ARG A 31 -3.24 -9.81 -4.99
N ASN A 32 -2.36 -8.98 -4.43
CA ASN A 32 -2.17 -7.60 -4.81
C ASN A 32 -0.66 -7.33 -4.82
N HIS A 33 -0.22 -6.30 -5.55
CA HIS A 33 1.20 -6.04 -5.76
C HIS A 33 1.94 -7.24 -6.35
N ILE A 34 1.29 -7.96 -7.27
CA ILE A 34 1.78 -9.24 -7.80
C ILE A 34 3.09 -9.07 -8.57
N LYS A 35 3.13 -8.12 -9.52
CA LYS A 35 4.30 -7.79 -10.31
C LYS A 35 5.22 -6.89 -9.50
N GLY A 36 6.48 -7.29 -9.37
CA GLY A 36 7.47 -6.55 -8.62
C GLY A 36 8.86 -7.18 -8.68
N SER A 37 9.85 -6.43 -8.22
CA SER A 37 11.26 -6.78 -8.27
C SER A 37 11.90 -6.50 -6.91
N CYS A 38 12.94 -7.26 -6.56
CA CYS A 38 13.64 -7.10 -5.31
C CYS A 38 15.03 -6.49 -5.52
N ALA A 39 15.51 -5.79 -4.50
CA ALA A 39 16.89 -5.34 -4.38
C ALA A 39 17.39 -5.64 -2.95
N ILE A 40 18.70 -5.81 -2.82
CA ILE A 40 19.37 -5.96 -1.52
C ILE A 40 20.26 -4.74 -1.35
N GLY A 41 20.31 -4.21 -0.15
CA GLY A 41 21.18 -3.08 0.16
C GLY A 41 21.38 -2.89 1.65
N GLU A 42 21.83 -1.69 1.98
CA GLU A 42 22.16 -1.26 3.32
C GLU A 42 21.47 0.06 3.62
N PHE A 43 20.99 0.21 4.85
CA PHE A 43 20.43 1.44 5.36
C PHE A 43 21.31 2.00 6.48
N VAL A 44 21.59 3.29 6.42
CA VAL A 44 22.29 4.03 7.47
C VAL A 44 21.42 5.23 7.84
N GLY A 45 20.77 5.18 9.00
CA GLY A 45 20.02 6.31 9.52
C GLY A 45 20.95 7.45 9.91
N THR A 46 20.50 8.69 9.70
CA THR A 46 21.30 9.87 10.11
C THR A 46 21.33 9.99 11.63
N ALA A 47 22.37 10.65 12.16
CA ALA A 47 22.55 10.77 13.61
C ALA A 47 21.43 11.60 14.28
N GLU A 48 20.86 12.56 13.55
CA GLU A 48 19.78 13.43 14.03
C GLU A 48 18.49 12.64 14.29
N ALA A 49 18.26 11.55 13.55
CA ALA A 49 17.07 10.72 13.70
C ALA A 49 17.00 10.01 15.08
N ALA A 50 18.13 9.80 15.74
CA ALA A 50 18.19 9.25 17.11
C ALA A 50 17.48 10.15 18.14
N GLY A 51 17.36 11.46 17.85
CA GLY A 51 16.60 12.40 18.67
C GLY A 51 15.08 12.22 18.60
N TYR A 52 14.57 11.48 17.59
CA TYR A 52 13.14 11.30 17.34
C TYR A 52 12.66 9.86 17.55
N SER A 53 13.57 8.89 17.61
CA SER A 53 13.21 7.46 17.68
C SER A 53 14.31 6.63 18.35
N ARG A 54 13.89 5.60 19.09
CA ARG A 54 14.78 4.58 19.67
C ARG A 54 14.99 3.36 18.76
N SER A 55 14.43 3.36 17.55
CA SER A 55 14.61 2.24 16.64
C SER A 55 16.10 2.07 16.30
N ILE A 56 16.54 0.81 16.24
CA ILE A 56 17.92 0.44 15.86
C ILE A 56 18.29 1.02 14.49
N LEU A 57 17.30 1.24 13.62
CA LEU A 57 17.49 1.86 12.31
C LEU A 57 18.20 3.22 12.38
N PHE A 58 18.01 3.98 13.45
CA PHE A 58 18.49 5.37 13.56
C PHE A 58 19.74 5.51 14.44
N THR A 59 20.52 4.43 14.59
CA THR A 59 21.74 4.42 15.42
C THR A 59 23.02 4.85 14.67
N GLY A 60 22.92 5.21 13.39
CA GLY A 60 24.08 5.45 12.52
C GLY A 60 24.82 4.19 12.07
N LYS A 61 24.39 3.00 12.52
CA LYS A 61 24.96 1.72 12.09
C LYS A 61 24.32 1.27 10.77
N VAL A 62 25.11 0.54 9.99
CA VAL A 62 24.64 -0.16 8.79
C VAL A 62 23.62 -1.24 9.19
N VAL A 63 22.44 -1.20 8.55
CA VAL A 63 21.38 -2.20 8.69
C VAL A 63 21.11 -2.86 7.34
N PRO A 64 21.31 -4.17 7.18
CA PRO A 64 20.97 -4.86 5.95
C PRO A 64 19.48 -4.78 5.67
N VAL A 65 19.11 -4.45 4.42
CA VAL A 65 17.72 -4.28 3.99
C VAL A 65 17.45 -5.01 2.69
N ILE A 66 16.28 -5.63 2.60
CA ILE A 66 15.71 -6.11 1.34
C ILE A 66 14.61 -5.13 0.94
N ALA A 67 14.71 -4.56 -0.25
CA ALA A 67 13.67 -3.76 -0.85
C ALA A 67 12.88 -4.62 -1.84
N ARG A 68 11.56 -4.39 -1.92
CA ARG A 68 10.71 -4.89 -2.99
C ARG A 68 9.89 -3.76 -3.58
N PHE A 69 10.08 -3.53 -4.87
CA PHE A 69 9.27 -2.62 -5.67
C PHE A 69 8.13 -3.37 -6.34
N SER A 70 7.00 -2.71 -6.59
CA SER A 70 5.83 -3.34 -7.18
C SER A 70 4.88 -2.37 -7.85
N LEU A 71 4.03 -2.89 -8.74
CA LEU A 71 2.86 -2.20 -9.26
C LEU A 71 1.62 -2.65 -8.52
N ALA A 72 0.68 -1.74 -8.27
CA ALA A 72 -0.61 -2.09 -7.66
C ALA A 72 -1.42 -3.05 -8.56
N GLY A 73 -2.29 -3.86 -7.93
CA GLY A 73 -3.17 -4.83 -8.57
C GLY A 73 -2.64 -6.27 -8.54
N GLY A 74 -3.52 -7.20 -8.94
CA GLY A 74 -3.23 -8.63 -9.02
C GLY A 74 -2.98 -9.16 -10.43
N ASN A 75 -2.83 -8.30 -11.44
CA ASN A 75 -2.50 -8.72 -12.81
C ASN A 75 -0.97 -8.90 -13.00
N PRO A 76 -0.44 -10.12 -13.20
CA PRO A 76 1.00 -10.36 -13.37
C PRO A 76 1.57 -9.79 -14.67
N LYS A 77 0.70 -9.49 -15.65
CA LYS A 77 1.07 -8.94 -16.97
C LYS A 77 0.85 -7.42 -17.06
N VAL A 78 0.60 -6.74 -15.93
CA VAL A 78 0.42 -5.29 -15.93
C VAL A 78 1.65 -4.58 -16.52
N THR A 79 1.43 -3.61 -17.40
CA THR A 79 2.49 -2.80 -17.99
C THR A 79 3.13 -1.90 -16.93
N ASP A 80 4.46 -1.70 -17.01
CA ASP A 80 5.17 -0.78 -16.10
C ASP A 80 4.72 0.68 -16.27
N ALA A 81 4.14 1.02 -17.42
CA ALA A 81 3.56 2.32 -17.72
C ALA A 81 2.12 2.51 -17.21
N ALA A 82 1.56 1.55 -16.46
CA ALA A 82 0.19 1.66 -15.95
C ALA A 82 0.01 2.91 -15.07
N ARG A 83 -1.12 3.61 -15.19
CA ARG A 83 -1.48 4.75 -14.31
C ARG A 83 -1.99 4.25 -12.95
N SER A 84 -1.10 3.62 -12.19
CA SER A 84 -1.38 3.08 -10.86
C SER A 84 -0.29 3.45 -9.86
N ALA A 85 -0.55 3.21 -8.56
CA ALA A 85 0.47 3.39 -7.55
C ALA A 85 1.63 2.39 -7.72
N ARG A 86 2.83 2.84 -7.37
CA ARG A 86 4.03 2.02 -7.20
C ARG A 86 4.22 1.79 -5.71
N GLY A 87 4.47 0.54 -5.32
CA GLY A 87 4.77 0.19 -3.94
C GLY A 87 6.26 -0.05 -3.73
N MET A 88 6.77 0.35 -2.57
CA MET A 88 8.06 -0.06 -2.04
C MET A 88 7.85 -0.67 -0.66
N ALA A 89 8.27 -1.91 -0.48
CA ALA A 89 8.35 -2.54 0.81
C ALA A 89 9.82 -2.73 1.21
N LEU A 90 10.17 -2.37 2.43
CA LEU A 90 11.50 -2.57 3.00
C LEU A 90 11.40 -3.58 4.14
N GLN A 91 12.33 -4.52 4.19
CA GLN A 91 12.53 -5.42 5.31
C GLN A 91 13.95 -5.27 5.84
N PHE A 92 14.08 -4.66 7.01
CA PHE A 92 15.33 -4.49 7.72
C PHE A 92 15.63 -5.74 8.55
N LYS A 93 16.85 -6.25 8.42
CA LYS A 93 17.36 -7.34 9.24
C LYS A 93 18.05 -6.76 10.47
N LEU A 94 17.43 -6.94 11.62
CA LEU A 94 17.91 -6.44 12.91
C LEU A 94 18.68 -7.55 13.66
N PRO A 95 19.42 -7.20 14.73
CA PRO A 95 20.08 -8.17 15.59
C PRO A 95 19.12 -9.26 16.12
N GLN A 96 19.69 -10.42 16.46
CA GLN A 96 18.94 -11.59 16.95
C GLN A 96 17.84 -12.09 15.99
N GLY A 97 17.97 -11.81 14.70
CA GLY A 97 17.02 -12.26 13.68
C GLY A 97 15.69 -11.50 13.67
N GLN A 98 15.58 -10.39 14.41
CA GLN A 98 14.39 -9.56 14.37
C GLN A 98 14.23 -8.88 13.00
N LEU A 99 12.98 -8.63 12.61
CA LEU A 99 12.65 -7.96 11.36
C LEU A 99 11.81 -6.72 11.66
N GLN A 100 12.17 -5.61 11.02
CA GLN A 100 11.28 -4.45 10.93
C GLN A 100 10.90 -4.27 9.46
N GLN A 101 9.61 -4.12 9.20
CA GLN A 101 9.07 -3.97 7.84
C GLN A 101 8.40 -2.61 7.68
N MET A 102 8.50 -2.05 6.49
CA MET A 102 7.80 -0.83 6.09
C MET A 102 7.20 -1.05 4.71
N SER A 103 5.92 -0.75 4.56
CA SER A 103 5.22 -0.79 3.27
C SER A 103 4.81 0.63 2.91
N MET A 104 5.17 1.07 1.72
CA MET A 104 5.01 2.44 1.26
C MET A 104 4.48 2.45 -0.17
N LEU A 105 3.86 3.55 -0.57
CA LEU A 105 3.49 3.81 -1.96
C LEU A 105 4.09 5.14 -2.43
N ASN A 106 4.18 5.33 -3.74
CA ASN A 106 4.62 6.61 -4.30
C ASN A 106 3.59 7.75 -4.24
N PRO A 107 2.26 7.54 -4.20
CA PRO A 107 1.34 8.61 -3.86
C PRO A 107 1.42 8.85 -2.35
N PRO A 108 1.46 10.10 -1.88
CA PRO A 108 1.50 10.41 -0.45
C PRO A 108 0.15 10.21 0.27
N ILE A 109 -0.86 9.70 -0.44
CA ILE A 109 -2.24 9.56 0.01
C ILE A 109 -2.84 8.24 -0.50
N PHE A 110 -3.88 7.76 0.17
CA PHE A 110 -4.62 6.55 -0.20
C PHE A 110 -6.09 6.83 -0.44
N GLY A 111 -6.70 6.14 -1.41
CA GLY A 111 -8.09 6.32 -1.82
C GLY A 111 -9.10 5.52 -0.99
N ALA A 112 -8.73 5.16 0.23
CA ALA A 112 -9.61 4.50 1.21
C ALA A 112 -9.13 4.86 2.62
N SER A 113 -9.98 5.50 3.43
CA SER A 113 -9.63 5.88 4.80
C SER A 113 -9.92 4.78 5.83
N SER A 114 -10.54 3.66 5.42
CA SER A 114 -10.87 2.53 6.29
C SER A 114 -10.76 1.19 5.53
N PRO A 115 -10.65 0.05 6.24
CA PRO A 115 -10.73 -1.28 5.64
C PRO A 115 -12.03 -1.50 4.85
N ARG A 116 -13.16 -0.96 5.33
CA ARG A 116 -14.45 -1.00 4.64
C ARG A 116 -14.40 -0.27 3.31
N ALA A 117 -13.92 0.98 3.29
CA ALA A 117 -13.77 1.75 2.06
C ALA A 117 -12.86 1.04 1.04
N PHE A 118 -11.81 0.36 1.51
CA PHE A 118 -10.93 -0.41 0.64
C PHE A 118 -11.60 -1.66 0.07
N LEU A 119 -12.40 -2.38 0.87
CA LEU A 119 -13.21 -3.50 0.40
C LEU A 119 -14.22 -3.03 -0.65
N ASP A 120 -14.93 -1.94 -0.37
CA ASP A 120 -15.92 -1.36 -1.28
C ASP A 120 -15.28 -0.91 -2.61
N LEU A 121 -14.12 -0.27 -2.54
CA LEU A 121 -13.34 0.08 -3.73
C LEU A 121 -12.99 -1.16 -4.55
N THR A 122 -12.51 -2.22 -3.90
CA THR A 122 -12.09 -3.47 -4.56
C THR A 122 -13.30 -4.13 -5.25
N LEU A 123 -14.44 -4.18 -4.57
CA LEU A 123 -15.68 -4.74 -5.13
C LEU A 123 -16.20 -3.89 -6.30
N ALA A 124 -16.19 -2.56 -6.18
CA ALA A 124 -16.63 -1.65 -7.23
C ALA A 124 -15.72 -1.64 -8.46
N GLN A 125 -14.43 -1.97 -8.30
CA GLN A 125 -13.47 -2.11 -9.39
C GLN A 125 -13.43 -3.52 -9.99
N ARG A 126 -14.19 -4.48 -9.44
CA ARG A 126 -14.19 -5.86 -9.95
C ARG A 126 -14.67 -5.88 -11.41
N PRO A 127 -13.89 -6.44 -12.34
CA PRO A 127 -14.32 -6.58 -13.72
C PRO A 127 -15.54 -7.49 -13.84
N ASP A 128 -16.55 -7.06 -14.60
CA ASP A 128 -17.64 -7.91 -15.03
C ASP A 128 -17.10 -9.01 -15.99
N PRO A 129 -17.45 -10.29 -15.80
CA PRO A 129 -16.92 -11.38 -16.63
C PRO A 129 -17.26 -11.29 -18.12
N ALA A 130 -18.39 -10.67 -18.48
CA ALA A 130 -18.81 -10.52 -19.86
C ALA A 130 -18.08 -9.36 -20.56
N THR A 131 -17.77 -8.28 -19.84
CA THR A 131 -17.16 -7.08 -20.44
C THR A 131 -15.66 -6.92 -20.17
N GLY A 132 -15.14 -7.60 -19.16
CA GLY A 132 -13.77 -7.44 -18.67
C GLY A 132 -13.49 -6.07 -18.04
N LYS A 133 -14.52 -5.28 -17.73
CA LYS A 133 -14.43 -3.92 -17.16
C LYS A 133 -15.30 -3.80 -15.92
N PRO A 134 -14.98 -2.89 -14.99
CA PRO A 134 -15.87 -2.58 -13.88
C PRO A 134 -17.24 -2.12 -14.38
N ASP A 135 -18.29 -2.50 -13.65
CA ASP A 135 -19.64 -2.00 -13.91
C ASP A 135 -19.70 -0.46 -13.68
N PRO A 136 -20.12 0.35 -14.68
CA PRO A 136 -20.12 1.80 -14.57
C PRO A 136 -21.03 2.34 -13.47
N GLU A 137 -22.19 1.71 -13.23
CA GLU A 137 -23.16 2.15 -12.23
C GLU A 137 -22.62 1.93 -10.82
N THR A 138 -22.07 0.74 -10.55
CA THR A 138 -21.43 0.37 -9.29
C THR A 138 -20.25 1.30 -8.99
N LEU A 139 -19.40 1.58 -9.99
CA LEU A 139 -18.27 2.48 -9.81
C LEU A 139 -18.72 3.94 -9.57
N SER A 140 -19.78 4.39 -10.23
CA SER A 140 -20.38 5.71 -10.00
C SER A 140 -20.95 5.83 -8.59
N ALA A 141 -21.71 4.83 -8.14
CA ALA A 141 -22.28 4.78 -6.80
C ALA A 141 -21.18 4.80 -5.71
N PHE A 142 -20.11 4.02 -5.90
CA PHE A 142 -18.94 4.05 -5.01
C PHE A 142 -18.33 5.45 -4.94
N LYS A 143 -18.06 6.10 -6.08
CA LYS A 143 -17.47 7.45 -6.11
C LYS A 143 -18.36 8.48 -5.43
N ALA A 144 -19.69 8.33 -5.51
CA ALA A 144 -20.63 9.24 -4.86
C ALA A 144 -20.66 9.05 -3.34
N SER A 145 -20.48 7.83 -2.83
CA SER A 145 -20.51 7.52 -1.40
C SER A 145 -19.16 7.63 -0.69
N HIS A 146 -18.04 7.60 -1.43
CA HIS A 146 -16.68 7.57 -0.89
C HIS A 146 -15.87 8.81 -1.29
N SER A 147 -16.09 9.91 -0.56
CA SER A 147 -15.34 11.16 -0.78
C SER A 147 -13.83 11.03 -0.49
N ASP A 148 -13.44 10.09 0.38
CA ASP A 148 -12.06 9.74 0.71
C ASP A 148 -11.27 9.20 -0.50
N HIS A 149 -11.94 8.59 -1.48
CA HIS A 149 -11.31 8.12 -2.71
C HIS A 149 -10.80 9.25 -3.62
N HIS A 150 -11.45 10.42 -3.58
CA HIS A 150 -11.30 11.46 -4.62
C HIS A 150 -9.86 11.99 -4.70
N ALA A 151 -9.21 12.20 -3.55
CA ALA A 151 -7.88 12.79 -3.50
C ALA A 151 -6.85 11.91 -4.24
N GLN A 152 -6.83 10.60 -3.98
CA GLN A 152 -5.89 9.71 -4.65
C GLN A 152 -6.22 9.56 -6.15
N ALA A 153 -7.50 9.51 -6.51
CA ALA A 153 -7.92 9.46 -7.90
C ALA A 153 -7.44 10.69 -8.70
N GLN A 154 -7.60 11.89 -8.13
CA GLN A 154 -7.12 13.14 -8.72
C GLN A 154 -5.60 13.17 -8.82
N TYR A 155 -4.89 12.68 -7.80
CA TYR A 155 -3.43 12.57 -7.83
C TYR A 155 -2.95 11.68 -8.98
N LEU A 156 -3.51 10.47 -9.11
CA LEU A 156 -3.13 9.52 -10.18
C LEU A 156 -3.52 10.01 -11.58
N ALA A 157 -4.59 10.81 -11.69
CA ALA A 157 -5.00 11.42 -12.95
C ALA A 157 -4.06 12.56 -13.39
N SER A 158 -3.60 13.37 -12.45
CA SER A 158 -2.75 14.54 -12.72
C SER A 158 -1.24 14.23 -12.78
N HIS A 159 -0.81 13.08 -12.27
CA HIS A 159 0.60 12.68 -12.26
C HIS A 159 0.86 11.53 -13.22
N ASN A 160 1.89 11.67 -14.05
CA ASN A 160 2.36 10.54 -14.85
C ASN A 160 3.07 9.52 -13.95
N PRO A 161 2.96 8.23 -14.29
CA PRO A 161 3.89 7.21 -13.82
C PRO A 161 5.35 7.66 -13.80
N PRO A 162 6.13 7.38 -12.73
CA PRO A 162 7.58 7.52 -12.80
C PRO A 162 8.13 6.55 -13.86
N ASP A 163 9.19 6.96 -14.54
CA ASP A 163 9.92 6.17 -15.54
C ASP A 163 10.73 5.02 -14.91
N SER A 164 11.12 5.18 -13.65
CA SER A 164 11.83 4.20 -12.84
C SER A 164 11.41 4.30 -11.37
N TYR A 165 11.50 3.18 -10.63
CA TYR A 165 11.36 3.19 -9.18
C TYR A 165 12.40 4.09 -8.48
N THR A 166 13.55 4.35 -9.12
CA THR A 166 14.62 5.20 -8.60
C THR A 166 14.34 6.69 -8.71
N HIS A 167 13.37 7.10 -9.53
CA HIS A 167 12.99 8.50 -9.76
C HIS A 167 11.68 8.86 -9.05
N SER A 168 11.39 8.20 -7.93
CA SER A 168 10.16 8.42 -7.18
C SER A 168 10.43 8.45 -5.67
N ALA A 169 9.75 9.36 -4.98
CA ALA A 169 9.60 9.25 -3.54
C ALA A 169 8.61 8.12 -3.20
N PHE A 170 8.72 7.59 -1.97
CA PHE A 170 7.80 6.62 -1.39
C PHE A 170 7.44 7.06 0.02
N PHE A 171 6.16 7.00 0.34
CA PHE A 171 5.57 7.52 1.56
C PHE A 171 4.88 6.40 2.33
N GLY A 172 4.97 6.43 3.66
CA GLY A 172 4.29 5.47 4.53
C GLY A 172 2.76 5.59 4.52
N ILE A 173 2.23 6.72 4.03
CA ILE A 173 0.81 7.12 4.01
C ILE A 173 0.24 7.29 5.42
N HIS A 174 0.31 6.25 6.23
CA HIS A 174 -0.18 6.24 7.60
C HIS A 174 0.71 7.08 8.51
N THR A 175 0.09 7.83 9.40
CA THR A 175 0.78 8.44 10.54
C THR A 175 1.23 7.34 11.49
N LEU A 176 2.53 7.29 11.76
CA LEU A 176 3.14 6.39 12.75
C LEU A 176 3.62 7.21 13.93
N SER A 177 3.53 6.63 15.13
CA SER A 177 4.10 7.24 16.33
C SER A 177 5.52 6.72 16.56
N SER A 178 6.45 7.63 16.86
CA SER A 178 7.78 7.30 17.36
C SER A 178 7.89 7.71 18.82
N SER A 179 8.75 7.03 19.58
CA SER A 179 8.97 7.33 20.99
C SER A 179 10.44 7.33 21.34
N THR A 180 10.84 8.37 22.07
CA THR A 180 12.15 8.55 22.69
C THR A 180 12.19 8.09 24.14
N HIS A 181 11.03 7.87 24.77
CA HIS A 181 10.91 7.54 26.20
C HIS A 181 10.69 6.05 26.44
N ARG A 182 11.49 5.45 27.35
CA ARG A 182 11.13 4.15 27.95
C ARG A 182 10.05 4.40 28.99
N THR A 183 8.79 4.07 28.69
CA THR A 183 7.86 3.72 29.76
C THR A 183 8.47 2.52 30.47
N ARG A 184 8.75 2.68 31.76
CA ARG A 184 9.19 1.59 32.64
C ARG A 184 8.10 0.53 32.75
#